data_AF-A0A520BFC7-F1
#
_entry.id   AF-A0A520BFC7-F1
#
_cell.length_a   1.000
_cell.length_b   1.000
_cell.length_c   1.000
_cell.angle_alpha   90.00
_cell.angle_beta   90.00
_cell.angle_gamma   90.00
#
_symmetry.space_group_name_H-M   'P 1'
#
loop_
_entity.id
_entity.type
_entity.pdbx_description
1 polymer ?
#
loop_
_entity_poly.entity_id
_entity_poly.type
_entity_poly.pdbx_seq_one_letter_code
_entity_poly.pdbx_strand_id
1 'polypeptide(L)'
;MDYVKNHHQDIYPLLTERFVDPGAEVPHEFFTFERLLPLFKEERQSLVDFALEIAHWEAARWQPDFKELLEIFEKGNIKVKEFFAKTLTSNSDKIHDRYRLSSDLLKSDYVYSLCESPDSFAKNLGMQLLKLNPELSEPESLFRLTESTDPKIRHFAVEAIWHSYREKGISANWTKNIKDEKEKTIKKKEDGKLADSQKMKDFLRRMLYETPPGRSKSKQKSFKTLPSSKAKVALVEIYREISLKDKSFAEMVAPTLEEFMKSRGLIEERVCLVALARISKKYPDLSNWKESV
;
A
#
# COMPACT_ATOMS: atom_id res chain seq x y z
N MET A 1 -19.92 -29.09 15.03
CA MET A 1 -19.79 -28.29 13.79
C MET A 1 -21.00 -28.54 12.90
N ASP A 2 -21.36 -29.80 12.62
CA ASP A 2 -22.48 -30.16 11.74
C ASP A 2 -23.83 -29.60 12.18
N TYR A 3 -24.12 -29.59 13.50
CA TYR A 3 -25.34 -28.96 14.01
C TYR A 3 -25.46 -27.51 13.55
N VAL A 4 -24.39 -26.72 13.71
CA VAL A 4 -24.40 -25.29 13.35
C VAL A 4 -24.57 -25.10 11.85
N LYS A 5 -23.92 -25.93 11.02
CA LYS A 5 -24.08 -25.90 9.56
C LYS A 5 -25.50 -26.23 9.13
N ASN A 6 -26.11 -27.23 9.77
CA ASN A 6 -27.45 -27.69 9.43
C ASN A 6 -28.57 -26.73 9.83
N HIS A 7 -28.27 -25.73 10.65
CA HIS A 7 -29.23 -24.72 11.09
C HIS A 7 -28.83 -23.31 10.64
N HIS A 8 -27.77 -23.16 9.84
CA HIS A 8 -27.39 -21.88 9.25
C HIS A 8 -28.23 -21.63 7.99
N GLN A 9 -28.87 -20.48 7.92
CA GLN A 9 -29.83 -20.11 6.87
C GLN A 9 -29.28 -20.26 5.45
N ASP A 10 -28.03 -19.84 5.21
CA ASP A 10 -27.42 -19.94 3.89
C ASP A 10 -26.62 -21.23 3.58
N ILE A 11 -26.01 -21.85 4.58
CA ILE A 11 -25.15 -23.04 4.37
C ILE A 11 -26.01 -24.29 4.16
N TYR A 12 -27.07 -24.46 4.95
CA TYR A 12 -27.91 -25.66 4.89
C TYR A 12 -28.57 -25.89 3.51
N PRO A 13 -29.14 -24.87 2.82
CA PRO A 13 -29.68 -25.04 1.49
C PRO A 13 -28.66 -25.47 0.44
N LEU A 14 -27.39 -25.08 0.59
CA LEU A 14 -26.34 -25.54 -0.31
C LEU A 14 -25.93 -26.99 -0.09
N LEU A 15 -26.03 -27.48 1.14
CA LEU A 15 -25.68 -28.87 1.46
C LEU A 15 -26.80 -29.85 1.16
N THR A 16 -28.06 -29.41 1.25
CA THR A 16 -29.23 -30.31 1.26
C THR A 16 -30.30 -30.00 0.22
N GLU A 17 -30.16 -28.89 -0.52
CA GLU A 17 -31.18 -28.36 -1.44
C GLU A 17 -32.53 -28.04 -0.77
N ARG A 18 -32.54 -27.89 0.57
CA ARG A 18 -33.71 -27.60 1.39
C ARG A 18 -33.50 -26.37 2.26
N PHE A 19 -34.57 -25.65 2.55
CA PHE A 19 -34.55 -24.58 3.54
C PHE A 19 -34.55 -25.15 4.95
N VAL A 20 -33.95 -24.41 5.89
CA VAL A 20 -34.02 -24.76 7.32
C VAL A 20 -35.47 -24.65 7.78
N ASP A 21 -35.88 -25.54 8.68
CA ASP A 21 -37.23 -25.47 9.25
C ASP A 21 -37.43 -24.14 10.01
N PRO A 22 -38.56 -23.42 9.79
CA PRO A 22 -38.81 -22.15 10.45
C PRO A 22 -38.71 -22.25 11.99
N GLY A 23 -37.89 -21.41 12.59
CA GLY A 23 -37.65 -21.39 14.05
C GLY A 23 -36.59 -22.37 14.56
N ALA A 24 -36.08 -23.27 13.70
CA ALA A 24 -34.91 -24.10 14.02
C ALA A 24 -33.58 -23.41 13.65
N GLU A 25 -33.65 -22.32 12.88
CA GLU A 25 -32.49 -21.55 12.42
C GLU A 25 -31.65 -21.00 13.58
N VAL A 26 -30.33 -21.06 13.42
CA VAL A 26 -29.40 -20.31 14.26
C VAL A 26 -29.37 -18.86 13.75
N PRO A 27 -29.76 -17.87 14.57
CA PRO A 27 -29.83 -16.49 14.13
C PRO A 27 -28.46 -15.93 13.71
N HIS A 28 -28.44 -14.98 12.77
CA HIS A 28 -27.20 -14.33 12.34
C HIS A 28 -26.46 -13.63 13.49
N GLU A 29 -27.16 -13.13 14.52
CA GLU A 29 -26.55 -12.53 15.70
C GLU A 29 -25.72 -13.52 16.53
N PHE A 30 -25.89 -14.83 16.31
CA PHE A 30 -25.04 -15.85 16.91
C PHE A 30 -23.64 -15.85 16.26
N PHE A 31 -23.54 -15.53 14.97
CA PHE A 31 -22.31 -15.62 14.18
C PHE A 31 -21.52 -14.32 14.19
N THR A 32 -21.17 -13.82 15.37
CA THR A 32 -20.36 -12.60 15.48
C THR A 32 -18.88 -12.89 15.23
N PHE A 33 -18.15 -11.85 14.80
CA PHE A 33 -16.71 -11.93 14.61
C PHE A 33 -15.97 -12.33 15.89
N GLU A 34 -16.35 -11.75 17.03
CA GLU A 34 -15.70 -12.01 18.34
C GLU A 34 -15.86 -13.46 18.76
N ARG A 35 -16.99 -14.10 18.42
CA ARG A 35 -17.23 -15.50 18.73
C ARG A 35 -16.37 -16.44 17.89
N LEU A 36 -16.12 -16.10 16.62
CA LEU A 36 -15.31 -16.90 15.71
C LEU A 36 -13.80 -16.59 15.79
N LEU A 37 -13.43 -15.42 16.34
CA LEU A 37 -12.04 -14.97 16.47
C LEU A 37 -11.10 -16.02 17.11
N PRO A 38 -11.48 -16.72 18.19
CA PRO A 38 -10.63 -17.77 18.76
C PRO A 38 -10.39 -18.93 17.78
N LEU A 39 -11.40 -19.29 16.96
CA LEU A 39 -11.30 -20.40 16.01
C LEU A 39 -10.32 -20.11 14.87
N PHE A 40 -10.18 -18.85 14.47
CA PHE A 40 -9.16 -18.44 13.49
C PHE A 40 -7.72 -18.57 14.02
N LYS A 41 -7.55 -18.64 15.35
CA LYS A 41 -6.26 -18.76 16.04
C LYS A 41 -5.94 -20.20 16.47
N GLU A 42 -6.85 -21.15 16.23
CA GLU A 42 -6.66 -22.56 16.56
C GLU A 42 -5.65 -23.25 15.63
N GLU A 43 -4.95 -24.26 16.16
CA GLU A 43 -4.02 -25.08 15.37
C GLU A 43 -4.75 -26.14 14.54
N ARG A 44 -5.91 -26.60 15.04
CA ARG A 44 -6.73 -27.65 14.42
C ARG A 44 -7.38 -27.12 13.14
N GLN A 45 -6.92 -27.63 12.00
CA GLN A 45 -7.41 -27.21 10.69
C GLN A 45 -8.91 -27.38 10.51
N SER A 46 -9.53 -28.41 11.10
CA SER A 46 -10.99 -28.60 11.02
C SER A 46 -11.78 -27.45 11.65
N LEU A 47 -11.27 -26.84 12.72
CA LEU A 47 -11.91 -25.68 13.36
C LEU A 47 -11.70 -24.41 12.55
N VAL A 48 -10.50 -24.23 11.99
CA VAL A 48 -10.18 -23.10 11.12
C VAL A 48 -11.05 -23.15 9.86
N ASP A 49 -11.12 -24.31 9.20
CA ASP A 49 -11.92 -24.51 8.00
C ASP A 49 -13.41 -24.28 8.28
N PHE A 50 -13.91 -24.78 9.42
CA PHE A 50 -15.28 -24.48 9.87
C PHE A 50 -15.51 -22.99 10.09
N ALA A 51 -14.59 -22.28 10.75
CA ALA A 51 -14.73 -20.85 10.99
C ALA A 51 -14.69 -20.04 9.68
N LEU A 52 -13.84 -20.42 8.72
CA LEU A 52 -13.76 -19.80 7.40
C LEU A 52 -15.01 -20.05 6.56
N GLU A 53 -15.60 -21.23 6.67
CA GLU A 53 -16.86 -21.55 6.02
C GLU A 53 -17.99 -20.67 6.54
N ILE A 54 -18.11 -20.48 7.86
CA ILE A 54 -19.07 -19.53 8.43
C ILE A 54 -18.75 -18.09 7.99
N ALA A 55 -17.47 -17.70 8.04
CA ALA A 55 -17.03 -16.36 7.66
C ALA A 55 -17.37 -16.02 6.19
N HIS A 56 -17.37 -17.00 5.30
CA HIS A 56 -17.77 -16.79 3.90
C HIS A 56 -19.20 -16.25 3.74
N TRP A 57 -20.08 -16.51 4.71
CA TRP A 57 -21.48 -16.10 4.69
C TRP A 57 -21.75 -14.89 5.57
N GLU A 58 -20.97 -14.75 6.64
CA GLU A 58 -21.24 -13.81 7.72
C GLU A 58 -20.34 -12.58 7.68
N ALA A 59 -19.17 -12.65 7.03
CA ALA A 59 -18.15 -11.60 7.13
C ALA A 59 -18.62 -10.22 6.65
N ALA A 60 -19.50 -10.14 5.66
CA ALA A 60 -20.02 -8.86 5.19
C ALA A 60 -20.86 -8.11 6.23
N ARG A 61 -21.41 -8.82 7.23
CA ARG A 61 -22.16 -8.22 8.35
C ARG A 61 -21.26 -7.71 9.47
N TRP A 62 -20.00 -8.13 9.49
CA TRP A 62 -19.08 -7.80 10.57
C TRP A 62 -18.46 -6.41 10.40
N GLN A 63 -18.15 -5.78 11.53
CA GLN A 63 -17.32 -4.58 11.60
C GLN A 63 -16.16 -4.81 12.57
N PRO A 64 -15.22 -5.72 12.22
CA PRO A 64 -14.11 -6.06 13.12
C PRO A 64 -13.24 -4.84 13.40
N ASP A 65 -12.61 -4.78 14.58
CA ASP A 65 -11.61 -3.76 14.84
C ASP A 65 -10.40 -4.01 13.95
N PHE A 66 -9.84 -2.94 13.37
CA PHE A 66 -8.65 -3.05 12.54
C PHE A 66 -7.48 -3.68 13.31
N LYS A 67 -7.37 -3.45 14.63
CA LYS A 67 -6.32 -4.10 15.44
C LYS A 67 -6.42 -5.63 15.41
N GLU A 68 -7.63 -6.17 15.38
CA GLU A 68 -7.88 -7.60 15.33
C GLU A 68 -7.52 -8.15 13.94
N LEU A 69 -7.92 -7.44 12.87
CA LEU A 69 -7.51 -7.77 11.51
C LEU A 69 -5.99 -7.72 11.34
N LEU A 70 -5.33 -6.69 11.88
CA LEU A 70 -3.87 -6.57 11.84
C LEU A 70 -3.21 -7.76 12.57
N GLU A 71 -3.73 -8.17 13.73
CA GLU A 71 -3.23 -9.35 14.42
C GLU A 71 -3.41 -10.63 13.60
N ILE A 72 -4.55 -10.78 12.91
CA ILE A 72 -4.79 -11.89 11.97
C ILE A 72 -3.77 -11.87 10.82
N PHE A 73 -3.53 -10.72 10.20
CA PHE A 73 -2.57 -10.62 9.10
C PHE A 73 -1.13 -10.84 9.55
N GLU A 74 -0.78 -10.51 10.79
CA GLU A 74 0.56 -10.73 11.34
C GLU A 74 0.77 -12.19 11.75
N LYS A 75 -0.17 -12.78 12.49
CA LYS A 75 0.04 -14.05 13.22
C LYS A 75 -0.87 -15.19 12.78
N GLY A 76 -1.91 -14.91 12.01
CA GLY A 76 -2.89 -15.91 11.60
C GLY A 76 -2.34 -17.00 10.69
N ASN A 77 -3.06 -18.11 10.60
CA ASN A 77 -2.77 -19.16 9.61
C ASN A 77 -2.90 -18.59 8.18
N ILE A 78 -2.10 -19.11 7.23
CA ILE A 78 -2.12 -18.65 5.83
C ILE A 78 -3.52 -18.65 5.21
N LYS A 79 -4.35 -19.69 5.45
CA LYS A 79 -5.73 -19.74 4.94
C LYS A 79 -6.59 -18.60 5.47
N VAL A 80 -6.41 -18.26 6.74
CA VAL A 80 -7.13 -17.16 7.40
C VAL A 80 -6.66 -15.81 6.85
N LYS A 81 -5.33 -15.63 6.73
CA LYS A 81 -4.73 -14.44 6.12
C LYS A 81 -5.28 -14.21 4.71
N GLU A 82 -5.28 -15.25 3.88
CA GLU A 82 -5.79 -15.21 2.50
C GLU A 82 -7.28 -14.90 2.43
N PHE A 83 -8.10 -15.49 3.30
CA PHE A 83 -9.52 -15.20 3.35
C PHE A 83 -9.81 -13.73 3.67
N PHE A 84 -9.23 -13.19 4.74
CA PHE A 84 -9.44 -11.78 5.12
C PHE A 84 -8.77 -10.80 4.15
N ALA A 85 -7.68 -11.18 3.48
CA ALA A 85 -7.13 -10.38 2.39
C ALA A 85 -8.11 -10.32 1.22
N LYS A 86 -8.72 -11.46 0.88
CA LYS A 86 -9.76 -11.54 -0.15
C LYS A 86 -10.97 -10.68 0.20
N THR A 87 -11.43 -10.69 1.45
CA THR A 87 -12.59 -9.89 1.86
C THR A 87 -12.37 -8.38 1.71
N LEU A 88 -11.13 -7.90 1.88
CA LEU A 88 -10.74 -6.49 1.71
C LEU A 88 -10.40 -6.09 0.26
N THR A 89 -10.01 -7.05 -0.59
CA THR A 89 -9.55 -6.78 -1.96
C THR A 89 -10.55 -7.15 -3.06
N SER A 90 -11.64 -7.83 -2.70
CA SER A 90 -12.70 -8.20 -3.63
C SER A 90 -13.42 -6.99 -4.19
N ASN A 91 -13.76 -7.04 -5.49
CA ASN A 91 -14.57 -6.04 -6.15
C ASN A 91 -16.04 -6.09 -5.68
N SER A 92 -16.87 -5.14 -6.13
CA SER A 92 -18.29 -5.02 -5.77
C SER A 92 -19.21 -5.96 -6.55
N ASP A 93 -18.72 -7.14 -6.95
CA ASP A 93 -19.54 -8.12 -7.66
C ASP A 93 -20.47 -8.86 -6.71
N LYS A 94 -21.67 -9.22 -7.19
CA LYS A 94 -22.71 -9.92 -6.41
C LYS A 94 -22.23 -11.20 -5.73
N ILE A 95 -21.21 -11.84 -6.29
CA ILE A 95 -20.62 -13.08 -5.75
C ILE A 95 -19.86 -12.81 -4.44
N HIS A 96 -19.42 -11.56 -4.21
CA HIS A 96 -18.56 -11.18 -3.10
C HIS A 96 -19.32 -10.45 -1.98
N ASP A 97 -20.56 -10.01 -2.25
CA ASP A 97 -21.41 -9.31 -1.27
C ASP A 97 -21.58 -10.06 0.06
N ARG A 98 -21.41 -11.38 0.07
CA ARG A 98 -21.58 -12.23 1.26
C ARG A 98 -20.43 -12.17 2.26
N TYR A 99 -19.22 -11.87 1.78
CA TYR A 99 -18.03 -11.84 2.65
C TYR A 99 -17.20 -10.56 2.51
N ARG A 100 -17.49 -9.69 1.55
CA ARG A 100 -16.76 -8.44 1.34
C ARG A 100 -16.96 -7.52 2.54
N LEU A 101 -15.85 -7.11 3.14
CA LEU A 101 -15.86 -6.14 4.24
C LEU A 101 -16.12 -4.73 3.70
N SER A 102 -16.78 -3.88 4.51
CA SER A 102 -17.09 -2.49 4.11
C SER A 102 -15.81 -1.71 3.83
N SER A 103 -15.85 -0.85 2.80
CA SER A 103 -14.78 0.11 2.51
C SER A 103 -14.54 1.09 3.65
N ASP A 104 -15.52 1.29 4.55
CA ASP A 104 -15.38 2.17 5.72
C ASP A 104 -14.32 1.67 6.71
N LEU A 105 -13.99 0.37 6.65
CA LEU A 105 -12.89 -0.22 7.41
C LEU A 105 -11.52 0.14 6.82
N LEU A 106 -11.43 0.55 5.55
CA LEU A 106 -10.18 0.89 4.89
C LEU A 106 -9.84 2.37 5.12
N LYS A 107 -9.22 2.67 6.27
CA LYS A 107 -8.64 3.98 6.55
C LYS A 107 -7.17 4.01 6.14
N SER A 108 -6.69 5.20 5.75
CA SER A 108 -5.29 5.44 5.38
C SER A 108 -4.30 4.90 6.45
N ASP A 109 -4.47 5.31 7.71
CA ASP A 109 -3.62 4.87 8.84
C ASP A 109 -3.48 3.34 8.95
N TYR A 110 -4.55 2.61 8.63
CA TYR A 110 -4.61 1.17 8.73
C TYR A 110 -3.81 0.50 7.60
N VAL A 111 -3.98 1.00 6.38
CA VAL A 111 -3.24 0.49 5.22
C VAL A 111 -1.74 0.75 5.38
N TYR A 112 -1.34 1.91 5.89
CA TYR A 112 0.07 2.17 6.19
C TYR A 112 0.60 1.29 7.33
N SER A 113 -0.21 1.00 8.36
CA SER A 113 0.18 0.05 9.41
C SER A 113 0.48 -1.35 8.86
N LEU A 114 -0.26 -1.80 7.83
CA LEU A 114 0.04 -3.06 7.12
C LEU A 114 1.35 -2.99 6.34
N CYS A 115 1.60 -1.91 5.59
CA CYS A 115 2.86 -1.70 4.86
C CYS A 115 4.09 -1.68 5.77
N GLU A 116 3.89 -1.28 7.02
CA GLU A 116 4.97 -1.18 7.98
C GLU A 116 5.16 -2.46 8.83
N SER A 117 4.14 -3.33 8.89
CA SER A 117 4.16 -4.59 9.65
C SER A 117 5.43 -5.43 9.43
N PRO A 118 5.97 -6.13 10.45
CA PRO A 118 7.11 -7.03 10.26
C PRO A 118 6.78 -8.23 9.34
N ASP A 119 5.51 -8.60 9.21
CA ASP A 119 5.07 -9.75 8.43
C ASP A 119 4.99 -9.43 6.93
N SER A 120 5.55 -10.32 6.09
CA SER A 120 5.62 -10.08 4.65
C SER A 120 4.27 -10.14 3.95
N PHE A 121 3.33 -10.95 4.45
CA PHE A 121 1.97 -11.03 3.92
C PHE A 121 1.23 -9.71 4.17
N ALA A 122 1.26 -9.22 5.42
CA ALA A 122 0.67 -7.93 5.80
C ALA A 122 1.22 -6.78 4.93
N LYS A 123 2.54 -6.72 4.73
CA LYS A 123 3.17 -5.71 3.85
C LYS A 123 2.64 -5.75 2.42
N ASN A 124 2.58 -6.95 1.84
CA ASN A 124 2.11 -7.14 0.47
C ASN A 124 0.64 -6.75 0.34
N LEU A 125 -0.20 -7.10 1.33
CA LEU A 125 -1.60 -6.70 1.38
C LEU A 125 -1.73 -5.17 1.46
N GLY A 126 -0.96 -4.50 2.31
CA GLY A 126 -0.96 -3.04 2.38
C GLY A 126 -0.63 -2.38 1.04
N MET A 127 0.42 -2.86 0.35
CA MET A 127 0.76 -2.38 -1.00
C MET A 127 -0.36 -2.66 -2.01
N GLN A 128 -1.00 -3.83 -1.95
CA GLN A 128 -2.12 -4.17 -2.83
C GLN A 128 -3.31 -3.26 -2.59
N LEU A 129 -3.66 -2.99 -1.33
CA LEU A 129 -4.75 -2.09 -0.96
C LEU A 129 -4.51 -0.66 -1.45
N LEU A 130 -3.28 -0.15 -1.34
CA LEU A 130 -2.93 1.17 -1.90
C LEU A 130 -3.05 1.23 -3.42
N LYS A 131 -2.73 0.14 -4.14
CA LYS A 131 -2.93 0.05 -5.60
C LYS A 131 -4.40 0.05 -5.99
N LEU A 132 -5.22 -0.69 -5.25
CA LEU A 132 -6.65 -0.80 -5.51
C LEU A 132 -7.41 0.48 -5.12
N ASN A 133 -6.90 1.24 -4.14
CA ASN A 133 -7.55 2.42 -3.56
C ASN A 133 -6.61 3.64 -3.63
N PRO A 134 -6.38 4.24 -4.82
CA PRO A 134 -5.46 5.39 -4.98
C PRO A 134 -5.85 6.65 -4.20
N GLU A 135 -7.06 6.72 -3.66
CA GLU A 135 -7.56 7.77 -2.77
C GLU A 135 -6.95 7.70 -1.36
N LEU A 136 -6.50 6.51 -0.92
CA LEU A 136 -5.80 6.31 0.35
C LEU A 136 -4.29 6.64 0.26
N SER A 137 -3.81 6.96 -0.95
CA SER A 137 -2.41 7.31 -1.19
C SER A 137 -2.11 8.75 -0.75
N GLU A 138 -1.78 8.91 0.53
CA GLU A 138 -1.28 10.15 1.10
C GLU A 138 0.22 10.37 0.81
N PRO A 139 0.61 11.51 0.21
CA PRO A 139 2.01 11.76 -0.16
C PRO A 139 3.00 11.72 1.01
N GLU A 140 2.62 12.18 2.20
CA GLU A 140 3.50 12.18 3.39
C GLU A 140 3.77 10.74 3.88
N SER A 141 2.74 9.91 3.89
CA SER A 141 2.81 8.52 4.30
C SER A 141 3.58 7.68 3.27
N LEU A 142 3.40 7.93 1.97
CA LEU A 142 4.24 7.34 0.91
C LEU A 142 5.71 7.75 1.03
N PHE A 143 6.00 9.02 1.34
CA PHE A 143 7.36 9.48 1.58
C PHE A 143 8.02 8.69 2.72
N ARG A 144 7.30 8.48 3.83
CA ARG A 144 7.79 7.67 4.96
C ARG A 144 8.13 6.23 4.53
N LEU A 145 7.35 5.62 3.64
CA LEU A 145 7.62 4.28 3.12
C LEU A 145 8.91 4.18 2.29
N THR A 146 9.36 5.28 1.67
CA THR A 146 10.64 5.30 0.93
C THR A 146 11.87 5.10 1.82
N GLU A 147 11.73 5.29 3.13
CA GLU A 147 12.81 5.11 4.11
C GLU A 147 12.79 3.70 4.74
N SER A 148 11.80 2.88 4.38
CA SER A 148 11.67 1.52 4.88
C SER A 148 12.94 0.71 4.63
N THR A 149 13.32 -0.13 5.59
CA THR A 149 14.40 -1.11 5.38
C THR A 149 14.06 -2.13 4.29
N ASP A 150 12.78 -2.32 3.99
CA ASP A 150 12.32 -3.27 2.98
C ASP A 150 12.44 -2.71 1.55
N PRO A 151 13.27 -3.30 0.67
CA PRO A 151 13.43 -2.82 -0.71
C PRO A 151 12.14 -2.82 -1.52
N LYS A 152 11.24 -3.79 -1.28
CA LYS A 152 9.97 -3.88 -2.03
C LYS A 152 9.06 -2.70 -1.69
N ILE A 153 8.98 -2.33 -0.42
CA ILE A 153 8.18 -1.19 0.05
C ILE A 153 8.73 0.11 -0.51
N ARG A 154 10.06 0.30 -0.51
CA ARG A 154 10.67 1.50 -1.10
C ARG A 154 10.38 1.61 -2.60
N HIS A 155 10.54 0.51 -3.34
CA HIS A 155 10.27 0.47 -4.78
C HIS A 155 8.81 0.82 -5.05
N PHE A 156 7.89 0.18 -4.33
CA PHE A 156 6.45 0.45 -4.42
C PHE A 156 6.13 1.91 -4.11
N ALA A 157 6.71 2.49 -3.05
CA ALA A 157 6.45 3.87 -2.67
C ALA A 157 6.89 4.86 -3.77
N VAL A 158 8.08 4.68 -4.36
CA VAL A 158 8.55 5.54 -5.46
C VAL A 158 7.67 5.36 -6.71
N GLU A 159 7.29 4.13 -7.06
CA GLU A 159 6.36 3.87 -8.17
C GLU A 159 4.99 4.53 -7.91
N ALA A 160 4.40 4.36 -6.72
CA ALA A 160 3.10 4.92 -6.37
C ALA A 160 3.11 6.45 -6.39
N ILE A 161 4.20 7.07 -5.92
CA ILE A 161 4.40 8.51 -6.03
C ILE A 161 4.47 8.91 -7.51
N TRP A 162 5.28 8.24 -8.32
CA TRP A 162 5.39 8.53 -9.75
C TRP A 162 4.05 8.46 -10.47
N HIS A 163 3.29 7.38 -10.27
CA HIS A 163 1.95 7.22 -10.84
C HIS A 163 0.99 8.33 -10.39
N SER A 164 1.00 8.67 -9.10
CA SER A 164 0.18 9.76 -8.58
C SER A 164 0.49 11.11 -9.23
N TYR A 165 1.78 11.41 -9.49
CA TYR A 165 2.17 12.62 -10.23
C TYR A 165 1.72 12.60 -11.69
N ARG A 166 1.80 11.45 -12.36
CA ARG A 166 1.40 11.30 -13.77
C ARG A 166 -0.11 11.43 -13.96
N GLU A 167 -0.90 10.87 -13.06
CA GLU A 167 -2.36 10.79 -13.18
C GLU A 167 -3.08 12.00 -12.59
N LYS A 168 -2.58 12.56 -11.47
CA LYS A 168 -3.33 13.56 -10.70
C LYS A 168 -2.86 15.00 -10.88
N GLY A 169 -1.77 15.27 -11.61
CA GLY A 169 -1.32 16.64 -11.88
C GLY A 169 -1.31 17.48 -10.59
N ILE A 170 -0.62 17.02 -9.53
CA ILE A 170 -0.84 17.49 -8.15
C ILE A 170 -1.01 19.02 -8.08
N SER A 171 -2.15 19.46 -7.54
CA SER A 171 -2.56 20.85 -7.48
C SER A 171 -1.47 21.73 -6.87
N ALA A 172 -1.35 22.95 -7.39
CA ALA A 172 -0.20 23.81 -7.20
C ALA A 172 0.15 24.24 -5.75
N ASN A 173 -0.69 23.93 -4.75
CA ASN A 173 -0.59 24.44 -3.38
C ASN A 173 -0.02 23.43 -2.37
N TRP A 174 0.98 22.63 -2.77
CA TRP A 174 1.67 21.73 -1.85
C TRP A 174 2.77 22.46 -1.09
N THR A 175 2.44 22.92 0.11
CA THR A 175 3.38 23.31 1.17
C THR A 175 2.88 22.72 2.49
N LYS A 176 3.81 22.43 3.41
CA LYS A 176 3.48 22.05 4.78
C LYS A 176 2.46 23.04 5.32
N ASN A 177 1.40 22.51 5.92
CA ASN A 177 0.36 23.27 6.58
C ASN A 177 0.95 24.03 7.78
N ILE A 178 1.50 25.22 7.51
CA ILE A 178 1.60 26.30 8.48
C ILE A 178 0.51 27.27 8.03
N LYS A 179 -0.67 27.08 8.61
CA LYS A 179 -1.84 27.97 8.64
C LYS A 179 -1.91 28.97 7.49
N ASP A 180 -2.81 28.74 6.54
CA ASP A 180 -3.73 29.79 6.10
C ASP A 180 -4.95 29.16 5.40
N GLU A 181 -6.10 29.34 6.03
CA GLU A 181 -7.40 29.22 5.38
C GLU A 181 -7.55 30.39 4.40
N LYS A 182 -7.82 30.11 3.12
CA LYS A 182 -9.03 30.59 2.39
C LYS A 182 -8.95 30.33 0.88
N GLU A 183 -10.14 30.15 0.33
CA GLU A 183 -10.54 30.21 -1.10
C GLU A 183 -10.28 29.00 -2.00
N LYS A 184 -11.29 28.12 -2.02
CA LYS A 184 -11.55 27.17 -3.12
C LYS A 184 -12.20 27.91 -4.30
N THR A 185 -11.44 28.20 -5.34
CA THR A 185 -11.98 28.30 -6.70
C THR A 185 -11.79 26.99 -7.43
N ILE A 186 -12.91 26.33 -7.74
CA ILE A 186 -12.99 25.14 -8.59
C ILE A 186 -12.57 25.56 -10.00
N LYS A 187 -11.36 25.20 -10.43
CA LYS A 187 -10.96 25.26 -11.85
C LYS A 187 -11.15 23.90 -12.50
N LYS A 188 -11.86 23.94 -13.63
CA LYS A 188 -12.16 22.86 -14.56
C LYS A 188 -10.93 22.02 -14.91
N LYS A 189 -11.15 20.70 -15.06
CA LYS A 189 -10.25 19.76 -15.74
C LYS A 189 -9.81 20.36 -17.07
N GLU A 190 -8.54 20.74 -17.17
CA GLU A 190 -7.83 20.85 -18.44
C GLU A 190 -7.16 19.51 -18.71
N ASP A 191 -7.34 19.03 -19.93
CA ASP A 191 -6.80 17.78 -20.45
C ASP A 191 -5.27 17.67 -20.26
N GLY A 192 -4.84 16.52 -19.74
CA GLY A 192 -3.58 15.89 -20.15
C GLY A 192 -2.25 16.62 -19.88
N LYS A 193 -2.18 17.61 -18.99
CA LYS A 193 -0.88 18.15 -18.57
C LYS A 193 -0.30 17.30 -17.43
N LEU A 194 0.83 16.64 -17.70
CA LEU A 194 1.75 16.13 -16.69
C LEU A 194 1.86 17.17 -15.55
N ALA A 195 1.82 16.72 -14.29
CA ALA A 195 2.18 17.58 -13.16
C ALA A 195 3.45 18.38 -13.50
N ASP A 196 3.50 19.65 -13.08
CA ASP A 196 4.65 20.55 -13.27
C ASP A 196 5.97 19.79 -13.09
N SER A 197 6.67 19.54 -14.20
CA SER A 197 7.88 18.71 -14.26
C SER A 197 8.94 19.22 -13.30
N GLN A 198 8.92 20.53 -13.02
CA GLN A 198 9.82 21.15 -12.06
C GLN A 198 9.53 20.71 -10.63
N LYS A 199 8.25 20.59 -10.22
CA LYS A 199 7.87 20.12 -8.88
C LYS A 199 8.26 18.67 -8.64
N MET A 200 8.19 17.83 -9.67
CA MET A 200 8.67 16.45 -9.56
C MET A 200 10.20 16.40 -9.43
N LYS A 201 10.93 17.18 -10.22
CA LYS A 201 12.39 17.30 -10.07
C LYS A 201 12.77 17.81 -8.68
N ASP A 202 12.08 18.82 -8.18
CA ASP A 202 12.31 19.36 -6.84
C ASP A 202 11.95 18.35 -5.75
N PHE A 203 10.91 17.55 -5.96
CA PHE A 203 10.56 16.42 -5.09
C PHE A 203 11.65 15.35 -5.08
N LEU A 204 12.12 14.89 -6.25
CA LEU A 204 13.19 13.89 -6.37
C LEU A 204 14.50 14.39 -5.76
N ARG A 205 14.83 15.67 -5.97
CA ARG A 205 15.93 16.34 -5.27
C ARG A 205 15.70 16.32 -3.78
N ARG A 206 14.50 16.63 -3.30
CA ARG A 206 14.16 16.57 -1.88
C ARG A 206 14.43 15.18 -1.29
N MET A 207 14.06 14.11 -1.97
CA MET A 207 14.32 12.73 -1.52
C MET A 207 15.83 12.43 -1.35
N LEU A 208 16.67 12.95 -2.25
CA LEU A 208 18.11 12.67 -2.27
C LEU A 208 18.94 13.63 -1.39
N TYR A 209 18.53 14.90 -1.33
CA TYR A 209 19.28 15.97 -0.69
C TYR A 209 18.76 16.35 0.70
N GLU A 210 17.44 16.36 0.95
CA GLU A 210 16.92 16.67 2.27
C GLU A 210 17.08 15.46 3.21
N THR A 211 17.69 15.71 4.38
CA THR A 211 17.42 14.87 5.54
C THR A 211 15.95 15.00 5.90
N PRO A 212 15.24 13.89 6.18
CA PRO A 212 13.80 13.92 6.42
C PRO A 212 13.42 14.97 7.46
N PRO A 213 12.25 15.62 7.31
CA PRO A 213 11.75 16.51 8.36
C PRO A 213 11.71 15.72 9.66
N GLY A 214 12.43 16.23 10.68
CA GLY A 214 12.50 15.60 11.99
C GLY A 214 11.10 15.22 12.47
N ARG A 215 10.95 13.93 12.80
CA ARG A 215 9.78 13.26 13.40
C ARG A 215 8.62 14.23 13.66
N SER A 216 7.62 14.26 12.78
CA SER A 216 6.33 14.80 13.20
C SER A 216 5.92 14.03 14.46
N LYS A 217 5.41 14.74 15.47
CA LYS A 217 5.09 14.20 16.80
C LYS A 217 3.88 13.23 16.77
N SER A 218 3.66 12.49 15.68
CA SER A 218 2.66 11.43 15.67
C SER A 218 3.21 10.27 16.50
N LYS A 219 2.45 9.85 17.51
CA LYS A 219 2.78 8.76 18.44
C LYS A 219 2.70 7.37 17.78
N GLN A 220 2.97 7.26 16.48
CA GLN A 220 3.03 5.96 15.82
C GLN A 220 4.44 5.39 15.98
N LYS A 221 4.52 4.11 16.39
CA LYS A 221 5.79 3.39 16.53
C LYS A 221 6.61 3.57 15.26
N SER A 222 7.78 4.21 15.38
CA SER A 222 8.67 4.42 14.25
C SER A 222 9.21 3.07 13.79
N PHE A 223 8.95 2.71 12.54
CA PHE A 223 9.56 1.53 11.94
C PHE A 223 11.05 1.75 11.69
N LYS A 224 11.80 0.66 11.56
CA LYS A 224 13.25 0.73 11.33
C LYS A 224 13.49 1.42 9.99
N THR A 225 14.19 2.55 10.02
CA THR A 225 14.63 3.28 8.83
C THR A 225 16.10 3.02 8.54
N LEU A 226 16.49 3.17 7.28
CA LEU A 226 17.89 3.07 6.89
C LEU A 226 18.69 4.30 7.36
N PRO A 227 19.99 4.15 7.68
CA PRO A 227 20.90 5.28 7.77
C PRO A 227 20.87 6.10 6.49
N SER A 228 20.98 7.43 6.59
CA SER A 228 20.78 8.35 5.46
C SER A 228 21.60 8.00 4.21
N SER A 229 22.89 7.68 4.35
CA SER A 229 23.73 7.30 3.20
C SER A 229 23.27 6.01 2.50
N LYS A 230 22.81 5.01 3.27
CA LYS A 230 22.24 3.77 2.71
C LYS A 230 20.88 4.00 2.06
N ALA A 231 20.07 4.89 2.62
CA ALA A 231 18.79 5.26 2.04
C ALA A 231 18.97 5.94 0.67
N LYS A 232 19.93 6.88 0.56
CA LYS A 232 20.25 7.58 -0.70
C LYS A 232 20.72 6.61 -1.78
N VAL A 233 21.65 5.72 -1.45
CA VAL A 233 22.11 4.66 -2.38
C VAL A 233 20.94 3.81 -2.86
N ALA A 234 20.09 3.34 -1.94
CA ALA A 234 18.93 2.53 -2.28
C ALA A 234 17.92 3.29 -3.15
N LEU A 235 17.72 4.59 -2.93
CA LEU A 235 16.86 5.43 -3.77
C LEU A 235 17.42 5.55 -5.19
N VAL A 236 18.72 5.78 -5.36
CA VAL A 236 19.35 5.83 -6.70
C VAL A 236 19.19 4.50 -7.44
N GLU A 237 19.32 3.37 -6.75
CA GLU A 237 19.08 2.05 -7.34
C GLU A 237 17.63 1.85 -7.80
N ILE A 238 16.66 2.29 -7.00
CA ILE A 238 15.23 2.26 -7.36
C ILE A 238 14.95 3.18 -8.53
N TYR A 239 15.50 4.40 -8.52
CA TYR A 239 15.37 5.36 -9.61
C TYR A 239 15.87 4.79 -10.92
N ARG A 240 17.01 4.12 -10.90
CA ARG A 240 17.53 3.37 -12.04
C ARG A 240 16.55 2.30 -12.51
N GLU A 241 16.03 1.46 -11.61
CA GLU A 241 15.13 0.37 -11.97
C GLU A 241 13.82 0.85 -12.61
N ILE A 242 13.22 1.90 -12.06
CA ILE A 242 12.01 2.52 -12.63
C ILE A 242 12.33 3.19 -13.97
N SER A 243 13.44 3.92 -14.07
CA SER A 243 13.89 4.54 -15.33
C SER A 243 14.10 3.51 -16.43
N LEU A 244 14.66 2.35 -16.09
CA LEU A 244 14.81 1.24 -17.02
C LEU A 244 13.48 0.62 -17.46
N LYS A 245 12.34 0.93 -16.84
CA LYS A 245 11.00 0.50 -17.30
C LYS A 245 10.25 1.63 -18.01
N ASP A 246 10.41 2.88 -17.57
CA ASP A 246 9.67 4.05 -18.03
C ASP A 246 10.62 5.16 -18.51
N LYS A 247 10.56 5.49 -19.80
CA LYS A 247 11.39 6.54 -20.41
C LYS A 247 11.06 7.93 -19.86
N SER A 248 9.77 8.24 -19.63
CA SER A 248 9.37 9.55 -19.11
C SER A 248 9.97 9.78 -17.72
N PHE A 249 9.99 8.73 -16.88
CA PHE A 249 10.66 8.79 -15.58
C PHE A 249 12.17 9.00 -15.72
N ALA A 250 12.81 8.29 -16.66
CA ALA A 250 14.24 8.42 -16.95
C ALA A 250 14.64 9.85 -17.35
N GLU A 251 13.83 10.51 -18.19
CA GLU A 251 14.03 11.90 -18.63
C GLU A 251 14.03 12.90 -17.46
N MET A 252 13.21 12.66 -16.43
CA MET A 252 13.17 13.53 -15.24
C MET A 252 14.28 13.24 -14.25
N VAL A 253 14.63 11.97 -14.06
CA VAL A 253 15.60 11.53 -13.06
C VAL A 253 17.04 11.76 -13.49
N ALA A 254 17.36 11.60 -14.79
CA ALA A 254 18.75 11.67 -15.26
C ALA A 254 19.46 12.98 -14.89
N PRO A 255 18.85 14.19 -15.07
CA PRO A 255 19.49 15.44 -14.63
C PRO A 255 19.71 15.50 -13.12
N THR A 256 18.77 14.98 -12.32
CA THR A 256 18.90 14.94 -10.86
C THR A 256 20.02 14.01 -10.41
N LEU A 257 20.22 12.88 -11.09
CA LEU A 257 21.34 11.97 -10.81
C LEU A 257 22.67 12.56 -11.24
N GLU A 258 22.74 13.32 -12.34
CA GLU A 258 23.95 14.03 -12.75
C GLU A 258 24.35 15.10 -11.71
N GLU A 259 23.38 15.85 -11.20
CA GLU A 259 23.60 16.80 -10.09
C GLU A 259 24.07 16.08 -8.82
N PHE A 260 23.45 14.94 -8.48
CA PHE A 260 23.75 14.19 -7.26
C PHE A 260 25.09 13.45 -7.34
N MET A 261 25.53 13.06 -8.54
CA MET A 261 26.85 12.50 -8.79
C MET A 261 27.98 13.46 -8.38
N LYS A 262 27.75 14.78 -8.45
CA LYS A 262 28.71 15.80 -7.99
C LYS A 262 28.79 15.95 -6.46
N SER A 263 28.00 15.18 -5.70
CA SER A 263 28.04 15.19 -4.24
C SER A 263 29.31 14.53 -3.69
N ARG A 264 29.69 14.84 -2.43
CA ARG A 264 30.99 14.44 -1.84
C ARG A 264 31.12 12.94 -1.50
N GLY A 265 30.08 12.13 -1.66
CA GLY A 265 30.07 10.73 -1.25
C GLY A 265 30.56 9.78 -2.35
N LEU A 266 31.75 9.17 -2.20
CA LEU A 266 32.32 8.23 -3.18
C LEU A 266 31.38 7.06 -3.56
N ILE A 267 30.61 6.54 -2.60
CA ILE A 267 29.65 5.45 -2.87
C ILE A 267 28.44 5.99 -3.64
N GLU A 268 27.92 7.16 -3.25
CA GLU A 268 26.77 7.81 -3.90
C GLU A 268 27.11 8.17 -5.36
N GLU A 269 28.30 8.72 -5.59
CA GLU A 269 28.86 9.02 -6.91
C GLU A 269 28.89 7.78 -7.81
N ARG A 270 29.51 6.67 -7.34
CA ARG A 270 29.63 5.43 -8.12
C ARG A 270 28.26 4.84 -8.47
N VAL A 271 27.31 4.87 -7.53
CA VAL A 271 25.97 4.33 -7.76
C VAL A 271 25.22 5.20 -8.78
N CYS A 272 25.39 6.53 -8.76
CA CYS A 272 24.85 7.44 -9.77
C CYS A 272 25.46 7.19 -11.15
N LEU A 273 26.79 7.03 -11.24
CA LEU A 273 27.46 6.72 -12.50
C LEU A 273 26.93 5.42 -13.11
N VAL A 274 26.78 4.36 -12.30
CA VAL A 274 26.20 3.08 -12.76
C VAL A 274 24.75 3.26 -13.21
N ALA A 275 23.95 4.06 -12.49
CA ALA A 275 22.57 4.34 -12.86
C ALA A 275 22.48 5.08 -14.20
N LEU A 276 23.21 6.19 -14.34
CA LEU A 276 23.29 6.99 -15.55
C LEU A 276 23.81 6.19 -16.75
N ALA A 277 24.89 5.41 -16.58
CA ALA A 277 25.42 4.55 -17.63
C ALA A 277 24.40 3.52 -18.13
N ARG A 278 23.63 2.91 -17.23
CA ARG A 278 22.57 1.94 -17.61
C ARG A 278 21.39 2.63 -18.27
N ILE A 279 20.98 3.81 -17.78
CA ILE A 279 19.92 4.62 -18.40
C ILE A 279 20.33 5.02 -19.81
N SER A 280 21.52 5.58 -19.99
CA SER A 280 22.07 5.97 -21.31
C SER A 280 22.26 4.78 -22.26
N LYS A 281 22.59 3.59 -21.73
CA LYS A 281 22.64 2.37 -22.55
C LYS A 281 21.25 2.00 -23.10
N LYS A 282 20.18 2.24 -22.34
CA LYS A 282 18.80 1.98 -22.77
C LYS A 282 18.22 3.11 -23.63
N TYR A 283 18.53 4.36 -23.29
CA TYR A 283 18.07 5.58 -23.96
C TYR A 283 19.29 6.44 -24.33
N PRO A 284 19.89 6.23 -25.52
CA PRO A 284 21.10 6.92 -25.94
C PRO A 284 20.96 8.46 -25.97
N ASP A 285 19.76 8.97 -26.20
CA ASP A 285 19.38 10.39 -26.18
C ASP A 285 19.51 11.06 -24.81
N LEU A 286 19.64 10.28 -23.73
CA LEU A 286 19.86 10.78 -22.36
C LEU A 286 21.33 10.71 -21.91
N SER A 287 22.29 10.72 -22.85
CA SER A 287 23.74 10.53 -22.57
C SER A 287 24.53 11.80 -22.30
N ASN A 288 23.89 12.96 -22.16
CA ASN A 288 24.55 14.27 -22.09
C ASN A 288 25.52 14.42 -20.90
N TRP A 289 25.33 13.63 -19.84
CA TRP A 289 26.20 13.65 -18.65
C TRP A 289 27.62 13.16 -18.90
N LYS A 290 27.88 12.43 -20.00
CA LYS A 290 29.23 11.93 -20.33
C LYS A 290 30.22 13.04 -20.68
N GLU A 291 29.73 14.22 -21.03
CA GLU A 291 30.54 15.40 -21.30
C GLU A 291 30.90 16.15 -20.01
N SER A 292 30.21 15.86 -18.90
CA SER A 292 30.39 16.48 -17.58
C SER A 292 31.36 15.74 -16.63
N VAL A 293 31.87 14.57 -17.04
CA VAL A 293 32.76 13.69 -16.25
C VAL A 293 34.17 13.73 -16.82
#